data_AF-A0A7J4K4L3-F1
#
_entry.id   AF-A0A7J4K4L3-F1
#
_cell.length_a   1.000
_cell.length_b   1.000
_cell.length_c   1.000
_cell.angle_alpha   90.00
_cell.angle_beta   90.00
_cell.angle_gamma   90.00
#
_symmetry.space_group_name_H-M   'P 1'
#
loop_
_entity.id
_entity.type
_entity.pdbx_description
1 polymer ?
#
loop_
_entity_poly.entity_id
_entity_poly.type
_entity_poly.pdbx_seq_one_letter_code
_entity_poly.pdbx_strand_id
1 'polypeptide(L)'
;MKRSVRNAPSINAIGAVTNDPSSAVLDLLDRKILHALNDDVRASYAQIARRVRSSKDVVKYRIDRLERIGIIQGYVTIFEFGYWGYKTLIAFSHITPAREREILRYLSSHPLVNWLTPCAGTYDLAIAIMAKNPREFDEGLRSILAEIGPAVKEYKVSTSIGSHTFGYTPIFGAQHASDGMTEARRRKSTQGFAKRTPNIDEKDRAIAKILHVNARSSLTAIWQATDIPVDTVKYRIKRMMDAGIIKRF
;
A
#
# COMPACT_ATOMS: atom_id res chain seq x y z
N MET A 1 -18.90 24.84 13.40
CA MET A 1 -17.99 25.15 12.29
C MET A 1 -17.29 23.86 11.87
N LYS A 2 -17.91 23.10 10.95
CA LYS A 2 -17.47 21.74 10.55
C LYS A 2 -16.28 21.84 9.59
N ARG A 3 -15.06 21.51 10.05
CA ARG A 3 -13.89 21.39 9.17
C ARG A 3 -13.87 19.98 8.56
N SER A 4 -14.05 19.97 7.25
CA SER A 4 -13.96 18.84 6.32
C SER A 4 -12.79 17.90 6.66
N VAL A 5 -13.13 16.65 6.96
CA VAL A 5 -12.19 15.52 6.97
C VAL A 5 -11.73 15.37 5.52
N ARG A 6 -10.50 15.77 5.22
CA ARG A 6 -9.90 15.59 3.90
C ARG A 6 -9.91 14.10 3.58
N ASN A 7 -10.68 13.75 2.56
CA ASN A 7 -10.80 12.40 2.03
C ASN A 7 -9.42 11.77 1.83
N ALA A 8 -9.28 10.50 2.23
CA ALA A 8 -8.23 9.63 1.73
C ALA A 8 -8.24 9.67 0.19
N PRO A 9 -7.08 9.60 -0.49
CA PRO A 9 -7.07 9.56 -1.95
C PRO A 9 -7.96 8.40 -2.40
N SER A 10 -9.02 8.75 -3.13
CA SER A 10 -9.91 7.79 -3.76
C SER A 10 -9.09 6.95 -4.74
N ILE A 11 -9.37 5.65 -4.80
CA ILE A 11 -8.78 4.68 -5.74
C ILE A 11 -9.11 5.02 -7.21
N ASN A 12 -9.80 6.14 -7.47
CA ASN A 12 -10.19 6.68 -8.78
C ASN A 12 -9.00 7.20 -9.64
N ALA A 13 -7.76 6.82 -9.36
CA ALA A 13 -6.58 7.21 -10.13
C ALA A 13 -6.15 6.17 -11.19
N ILE A 14 -7.05 5.31 -11.67
CA ILE A 14 -6.80 4.42 -12.83
C ILE A 14 -7.24 5.08 -14.15
N GLY A 15 -7.12 6.41 -14.21
CA GLY A 15 -7.20 7.20 -15.44
C GLY A 15 -5.89 7.95 -15.59
N ALA A 16 -5.03 7.46 -16.49
CA ALA A 16 -3.86 8.17 -17.01
C ALA A 16 -2.99 8.88 -15.93
N VAL A 17 -2.12 8.12 -15.25
CA VAL A 17 -0.95 8.72 -14.57
C VAL A 17 0.00 9.21 -15.68
N THR A 18 -0.25 10.41 -16.21
CA THR A 18 0.59 11.08 -17.23
C THR A 18 1.68 11.97 -16.63
N ASN A 19 1.86 11.97 -15.31
CA ASN A 19 3.08 12.55 -14.75
C ASN A 19 4.16 11.50 -14.85
N ASP A 20 4.92 11.54 -15.95
CA ASP A 20 6.22 10.90 -16.04
C ASP A 20 7.12 11.47 -14.92
N PRO A 21 7.35 10.72 -13.82
CA PRO A 21 8.18 11.20 -12.72
C PRO A 21 9.66 11.28 -13.12
N SER A 22 10.03 10.74 -14.29
CA SER A 22 11.40 10.72 -14.80
C SER A 22 11.95 12.12 -15.13
N SER A 23 11.10 13.14 -15.20
CA SER A 23 11.51 14.53 -15.49
C SER A 23 12.06 15.31 -14.29
N ALA A 24 11.85 14.85 -13.05
CA ALA A 24 12.42 15.49 -11.87
C ALA A 24 13.82 14.94 -11.60
N VAL A 25 14.87 15.68 -11.97
CA VAL A 25 16.25 15.35 -11.60
C VAL A 25 16.38 15.40 -10.07
N LEU A 26 16.47 14.22 -9.44
CA LEU A 26 16.67 14.07 -8.00
C LEU A 26 18.16 14.12 -7.69
N ASP A 27 18.56 15.08 -6.84
CA ASP A 27 19.94 15.16 -6.40
C ASP A 27 20.28 14.08 -5.36
N LEU A 28 21.56 13.99 -4.97
CA LEU A 28 22.01 12.99 -3.98
C LEU A 28 21.34 13.16 -2.61
N LEU A 29 21.00 14.40 -2.21
CA LEU A 29 20.37 14.66 -0.93
C LEU A 29 18.90 14.21 -0.95
N ASP A 30 18.16 14.53 -2.02
CA ASP A 30 16.79 14.07 -2.22
C ASP A 30 16.71 12.53 -2.15
N ARG A 31 17.64 11.84 -2.82
CA ARG A 31 17.74 10.37 -2.78
C ARG A 31 18.03 9.82 -1.38
N LYS A 32 18.96 10.45 -0.65
CA LYS A 32 19.27 10.11 0.77
C LYS A 32 18.07 10.31 1.70
N ILE A 33 17.30 11.36 1.49
CA ILE A 33 16.07 11.63 2.25
C ILE A 33 15.02 10.55 1.97
N LEU A 34 14.78 10.24 0.69
CA LEU A 34 13.81 9.20 0.29
C LEU A 34 14.20 7.82 0.85
N HIS A 35 15.49 7.49 0.85
CA HIS A 35 15.97 6.26 1.46
C HIS A 35 15.76 6.24 2.99
N ALA A 36 16.05 7.35 3.67
CA ALA A 36 15.81 7.45 5.11
C ALA A 36 14.32 7.30 5.47
N LEU A 37 13.42 7.87 4.65
CA LEU A 37 11.97 7.72 4.80
C LEU A 37 11.48 6.30 4.47
N ASN A 38 12.08 5.62 3.50
CA ASN A 38 11.73 4.23 3.19
C ASN A 38 12.07 3.26 4.33
N ASP A 39 13.10 3.58 5.12
CA ASP A 39 13.49 2.79 6.28
C ASP A 39 12.60 3.05 7.51
N ASP A 40 12.31 4.32 7.78
CA ASP A 40 11.40 4.75 8.83
C ASP A 40 10.62 5.98 8.37
N VAL A 41 9.40 5.71 7.89
CA VAL A 41 8.52 6.75 7.37
C VAL A 41 8.07 7.72 8.46
N ARG A 42 8.23 7.39 9.75
CA ARG A 42 7.85 8.25 10.89
C ARG A 42 9.03 9.02 11.45
N ALA A 43 10.23 8.86 10.91
CA ALA A 43 11.40 9.60 11.33
C ALA A 43 11.14 11.12 11.30
N SER A 44 11.55 11.79 12.38
CA SER A 44 11.53 13.25 12.46
C SER A 44 12.54 13.86 11.50
N TYR A 45 12.30 15.09 11.06
CA TYR A 45 13.25 15.83 10.22
C TYR A 45 14.64 15.93 10.86
N ALA A 46 14.73 16.01 12.20
CA ALA A 46 16.00 16.03 12.91
C ALA A 46 16.75 14.69 12.85
N GLN A 47 16.03 13.55 12.93
CA GLN A 47 16.64 12.22 12.76
C GLN A 47 17.16 12.03 11.33
N ILE A 48 16.36 12.41 10.33
CA ILE A 48 16.76 12.34 8.92
C ILE A 48 17.97 13.24 8.65
N ALA A 49 17.94 14.49 9.13
CA ALA A 49 19.03 15.47 9.00
C ALA A 49 20.38 14.94 9.50
N ARG A 50 20.40 14.32 10.70
CA ARG A 50 21.61 13.67 11.24
C ARG A 50 22.10 12.54 10.32
N ARG A 51 21.19 11.72 9.80
CA ARG A 51 21.53 10.58 8.94
C ARG A 51 22.09 11.01 7.60
N VAL A 52 21.55 12.07 7.00
CA VAL A 52 21.95 12.55 5.67
C VAL A 52 23.02 13.63 5.70
N ARG A 53 23.50 14.01 6.89
CA ARG A 53 24.47 15.09 7.14
C ARG A 53 24.02 16.42 6.52
N SER A 54 22.80 16.83 6.87
CA SER A 54 22.21 18.12 6.46
C SER A 54 21.51 18.79 7.64
N SER A 55 20.98 20.00 7.45
CA SER A 55 20.20 20.69 8.49
C SER A 55 18.74 20.22 8.49
N LYS A 56 18.08 20.37 9.65
CA LYS A 56 16.64 20.06 9.81
C LYS A 56 15.78 20.86 8.81
N ASP A 57 16.09 22.13 8.62
CA ASP A 57 15.29 23.03 7.78
C ASP A 57 15.47 22.70 6.30
N VAL A 58 16.69 22.33 5.87
CA VAL A 58 16.95 21.85 4.52
C VAL A 58 16.19 20.55 4.26
N VAL A 59 16.26 19.58 5.17
CA VAL A 59 15.50 18.31 5.04
C VAL A 59 14.01 18.57 4.95
N LYS A 60 13.46 19.44 5.81
CA LYS A 60 12.05 19.81 5.77
C LYS A 60 11.68 20.40 4.40
N TYR A 61 12.44 21.39 3.94
CA TYR A 61 12.23 22.02 2.63
C TYR A 61 12.25 21.00 1.48
N ARG A 62 13.20 20.05 1.50
CA ARG A 62 13.28 18.99 0.49
C ARG A 62 12.09 18.05 0.52
N ILE A 63 11.65 17.59 1.70
CA ILE A 63 10.47 16.72 1.84
C ILE A 63 9.22 17.46 1.34
N ASP A 64 8.98 18.69 1.79
CA ASP A 64 7.83 19.49 1.37
C ASP A 64 7.83 19.71 -0.17
N ARG A 65 9.02 19.91 -0.77
CA ARG A 65 9.17 19.98 -2.23
C ARG A 65 8.82 18.65 -2.89
N LEU A 66 9.36 17.53 -2.40
CA LEU A 66 9.15 16.19 -2.97
C LEU A 66 7.67 15.75 -2.89
N GLU A 67 6.97 16.13 -1.82
CA GLU A 67 5.51 15.98 -1.70
C GLU A 67 4.77 16.83 -2.75
N ARG A 68 5.13 18.11 -2.86
CA ARG A 68 4.49 19.05 -3.80
C ARG A 68 4.65 18.64 -5.26
N ILE A 69 5.79 18.06 -5.64
CA ILE A 69 6.03 17.57 -7.00
C ILE A 69 5.53 16.13 -7.22
N GLY A 70 4.89 15.52 -6.22
CA GLY A 70 4.28 14.19 -6.35
C GLY A 70 5.27 13.02 -6.36
N ILE A 71 6.53 13.23 -5.99
CA ILE A 71 7.51 12.15 -5.79
C ILE A 71 7.20 11.41 -4.48
N ILE A 72 6.82 12.14 -3.42
CA ILE A 72 6.23 11.55 -2.22
C ILE A 72 4.71 11.72 -2.33
N GLN A 73 4.00 10.62 -2.58
CA GLN A 73 2.54 10.65 -2.75
C GLN A 73 1.78 10.36 -1.45
N GLY A 74 2.45 9.76 -0.47
CA GLY A 74 1.84 9.41 0.80
C GLY A 74 2.77 8.58 1.68
N TYR A 75 2.30 8.31 2.90
CA TYR A 75 3.01 7.55 3.91
C TYR A 75 2.09 6.42 4.36
N VAL A 76 2.44 5.16 4.06
CA VAL A 76 1.48 4.04 4.13
C VAL A 76 1.94 2.94 5.08
N THR A 77 1.12 2.69 6.12
CA THR A 77 1.39 1.59 7.04
C THR A 77 1.12 0.25 6.36
N ILE A 78 2.07 -0.68 6.45
CA ILE A 78 1.88 -2.05 5.94
C ILE A 78 1.32 -2.92 7.06
N PHE A 79 0.09 -3.37 6.83
CA PHE A 79 -0.63 -4.27 7.73
C PHE A 79 -0.60 -5.72 7.23
N GLU A 80 -0.60 -6.65 8.17
CA GLU A 80 -0.75 -8.09 7.98
C GLU A 80 -1.92 -8.56 8.85
N PHE A 81 -3.12 -8.51 8.28
CA PHE A 81 -4.37 -8.87 8.97
C PHE A 81 -4.71 -10.36 8.87
N GLY A 82 -3.83 -11.18 8.29
CA GLY A 82 -4.09 -12.60 8.06
C GLY A 82 -5.14 -12.86 6.96
N TYR A 83 -5.35 -11.90 6.07
CA TYR A 83 -6.04 -12.11 4.81
C TYR A 83 -5.04 -12.59 3.76
N TRP A 84 -5.49 -13.49 2.91
CA TRP A 84 -4.75 -13.99 1.76
C TRP A 84 -5.17 -13.22 0.52
N GLY A 85 -4.18 -12.79 -0.27
CA GLY A 85 -4.42 -12.37 -1.64
C GLY A 85 -4.49 -13.61 -2.55
N TYR A 86 -5.70 -14.06 -2.85
CA TYR A 86 -5.92 -15.08 -3.86
C TYR A 86 -5.91 -14.43 -5.23
N LYS A 87 -4.91 -14.77 -6.06
CA LYS A 87 -4.80 -14.19 -7.39
C LYS A 87 -5.69 -14.95 -8.35
N THR A 88 -6.48 -14.22 -9.13
CA THR A 88 -7.29 -14.78 -10.21
C THR A 88 -6.90 -14.10 -11.50
N LEU A 89 -6.45 -14.90 -12.47
CA LEU A 89 -6.22 -14.48 -13.84
C LEU A 89 -7.50 -14.72 -14.63
N ILE A 90 -7.92 -13.77 -15.44
CA ILE A 90 -9.18 -13.78 -16.17
C ILE A 90 -8.87 -13.47 -17.64
N ALA A 91 -9.34 -14.34 -18.53
CA ALA A 91 -9.35 -14.09 -19.96
C ALA A 91 -10.79 -13.80 -20.39
N PHE A 92 -10.97 -12.76 -21.18
CA PHE A 92 -12.25 -12.34 -21.71
C PHE A 92 -12.52 -12.97 -23.08
N SER A 93 -13.80 -13.04 -23.46
CA SER A 93 -14.22 -13.43 -24.80
C SER A 93 -15.12 -12.36 -25.39
N HIS A 94 -14.81 -11.89 -26.60
CA HIS A 94 -15.69 -11.03 -27.40
C HIS A 94 -16.24 -9.79 -26.65
N ILE A 95 -15.42 -9.15 -25.81
CA ILE A 95 -15.86 -7.94 -25.08
C ILE A 95 -15.60 -6.67 -25.89
N THR A 96 -16.46 -5.67 -25.70
CA THR A 96 -16.23 -4.33 -26.22
C THR A 96 -15.34 -3.54 -25.25
N PRO A 97 -14.58 -2.53 -25.73
CA PRO A 97 -13.82 -1.63 -24.85
C PRO A 97 -14.72 -0.90 -23.82
N ALA A 98 -15.99 -0.69 -24.15
CA ALA A 98 -16.95 -0.09 -23.21
C ALA A 98 -17.27 -1.04 -22.04
N ARG A 99 -17.52 -2.32 -22.33
CA ARG A 99 -17.77 -3.33 -21.31
C ARG A 99 -16.52 -3.60 -20.46
N GLU A 100 -15.35 -3.61 -21.07
CA GLU A 100 -14.08 -3.73 -20.34
C GLU A 100 -13.93 -2.61 -19.30
N ARG A 101 -14.15 -1.35 -19.69
CA ARG A 101 -14.11 -0.20 -18.76
C ARG A 101 -15.15 -0.28 -17.65
N GLU A 102 -16.31 -0.87 -17.91
CA GLU A 102 -17.33 -1.11 -16.90
C GLU A 102 -16.85 -2.15 -15.87
N ILE A 103 -16.33 -3.28 -16.34
CA ILE A 103 -15.76 -4.34 -15.49
C ILE A 103 -14.62 -3.78 -14.62
N LEU A 104 -13.70 -3.02 -15.21
CA LEU A 104 -12.60 -2.40 -14.48
C LEU A 104 -13.10 -1.44 -13.38
N ARG A 105 -14.13 -0.63 -13.65
CA ARG A 105 -14.74 0.26 -12.65
C ARG A 105 -15.42 -0.51 -11.52
N TYR A 106 -16.16 -1.56 -11.86
CA TYR A 106 -16.79 -2.44 -10.89
C TYR A 106 -15.75 -3.07 -9.96
N LEU A 107 -14.73 -3.72 -10.54
CA LEU A 107 -13.68 -4.40 -9.76
C LEU A 107 -12.85 -3.43 -8.92
N SER A 108 -12.56 -2.22 -9.44
CA SER A 108 -11.80 -1.19 -8.70
C SER A 108 -12.54 -0.65 -7.48
N SER A 109 -13.86 -0.78 -7.43
CA SER A 109 -14.68 -0.38 -6.29
C SER A 109 -15.14 -1.57 -5.42
N HIS A 110 -14.82 -2.80 -5.82
CA HIS A 110 -15.25 -4.00 -5.12
C HIS A 110 -14.47 -4.18 -3.79
N PRO A 111 -15.15 -4.36 -2.65
CA PRO A 111 -14.52 -4.32 -1.31
C PRO A 111 -13.50 -5.44 -1.05
N LEU A 112 -13.61 -6.56 -1.76
CA LEU A 112 -12.68 -7.69 -1.63
C LEU A 112 -11.49 -7.61 -2.61
N VAL A 113 -11.54 -6.75 -3.63
CA VAL A 113 -10.46 -6.63 -4.61
C VAL A 113 -9.46 -5.59 -4.12
N ASN A 114 -8.24 -6.01 -3.78
CA ASN A 114 -7.20 -5.10 -3.29
C ASN A 114 -6.12 -4.78 -4.32
N TRP A 115 -6.08 -5.52 -5.43
CA TRP A 115 -5.15 -5.32 -6.51
C TRP A 115 -5.81 -5.77 -7.82
N LEU A 116 -5.61 -4.97 -8.85
CA LEU A 116 -6.11 -5.21 -10.19
C LEU A 116 -5.05 -4.73 -11.18
N THR A 117 -4.78 -5.52 -12.20
CA THR A 117 -3.95 -5.10 -13.32
C THR A 117 -4.48 -5.67 -14.63
N PRO A 118 -4.73 -4.83 -15.64
CA PRO A 118 -4.78 -5.30 -17.01
C PRO A 118 -3.48 -6.02 -17.38
N CYS A 119 -3.57 -7.01 -18.24
CA CYS A 119 -2.47 -7.87 -18.64
C CYS A 119 -2.40 -7.93 -20.16
N ALA A 120 -1.19 -8.09 -20.69
CA ALA A 120 -0.97 -8.45 -22.08
C ALA A 120 -0.51 -9.91 -22.13
N GLY A 121 -1.12 -10.73 -23.00
CA GLY A 121 -0.79 -12.15 -23.14
C GLY A 121 -2.02 -13.04 -23.07
N THR A 122 -1.89 -14.21 -22.43
CA THR A 122 -2.97 -15.22 -22.35
C THR A 122 -4.19 -14.75 -21.54
N TYR A 123 -3.99 -13.86 -20.59
CA TYR A 123 -5.04 -13.33 -19.73
C TYR A 123 -5.09 -11.81 -19.91
N ASP A 124 -6.30 -11.26 -19.93
CA ASP A 124 -6.56 -9.82 -20.10
C ASP A 124 -6.52 -9.08 -18.75
N LEU A 125 -6.80 -9.79 -17.66
CA LEU A 125 -6.90 -9.20 -16.33
C LEU A 125 -6.34 -10.12 -15.25
N ALA A 126 -5.66 -9.54 -14.27
CA ALA A 126 -5.32 -10.20 -13.02
C ALA A 126 -5.86 -9.40 -11.85
N ILE A 127 -6.54 -10.08 -10.93
CA ILE A 127 -7.04 -9.50 -9.68
C ILE A 127 -6.49 -10.26 -8.48
N ALA A 128 -6.40 -9.60 -7.33
CA ALA A 128 -6.23 -10.26 -6.05
C ALA A 128 -7.46 -10.02 -5.17
N ILE A 129 -8.06 -11.12 -4.72
CA ILE A 129 -9.21 -11.13 -3.80
C ILE A 129 -8.69 -11.41 -2.40
N MET A 130 -9.01 -10.53 -1.47
CA MET A 130 -8.66 -10.65 -0.05
C MET A 130 -9.69 -11.50 0.68
N ALA A 131 -9.26 -12.62 1.24
CA ALA A 131 -10.13 -13.51 2.02
C ALA A 131 -9.34 -14.21 3.14
N LYS A 132 -9.99 -14.63 4.23
CA LYS A 132 -9.33 -15.29 5.38
C LYS A 132 -9.10 -16.78 5.15
N ASN A 133 -9.87 -17.39 4.24
CA ASN A 133 -9.81 -18.81 3.94
C ASN A 133 -10.36 -19.09 2.53
N PRO A 134 -10.14 -20.30 1.98
CA PRO A 134 -10.59 -20.64 0.63
C PRO A 134 -12.11 -20.56 0.41
N ARG A 135 -12.93 -20.72 1.46
CA ARG A 135 -14.40 -20.62 1.37
C ARG A 135 -14.84 -19.17 1.13
N GLU A 136 -14.35 -18.24 1.94
CA GLU A 136 -14.62 -16.80 1.77
C GLU A 136 -14.10 -16.31 0.41
N PHE A 137 -12.98 -16.86 -0.06
CA PHE A 137 -12.49 -16.59 -1.42
C PHE A 137 -13.46 -17.08 -2.51
N ASP A 138 -13.93 -18.32 -2.44
CA ASP A 138 -14.87 -18.88 -3.42
C ASP A 138 -16.18 -18.09 -3.44
N GLU A 139 -16.71 -17.70 -2.28
CA GLU A 139 -17.88 -16.83 -2.16
C GLU A 139 -17.65 -15.46 -2.83
N GLY A 140 -16.51 -14.81 -2.54
CA GLY A 140 -16.14 -13.53 -3.17
C GLY A 140 -15.93 -13.62 -4.67
N LEU A 141 -15.26 -14.68 -5.14
CA LEU A 141 -15.04 -14.91 -6.57
C LEU A 141 -16.35 -15.18 -7.30
N ARG A 142 -17.26 -15.99 -6.73
CA ARG A 142 -18.59 -16.23 -7.30
C ARG A 142 -19.40 -14.95 -7.41
N SER A 143 -19.37 -14.09 -6.38
CA SER A 143 -20.04 -12.78 -6.43
C SER A 143 -19.52 -11.92 -7.58
N ILE A 144 -18.20 -11.92 -7.81
CA ILE A 144 -17.59 -11.18 -8.92
C ILE A 144 -17.98 -11.81 -10.28
N LEU A 145 -17.87 -13.14 -10.40
CA LEU A 145 -18.20 -13.86 -11.63
C LEU A 145 -19.70 -13.80 -11.97
N ALA A 146 -20.58 -13.60 -11.00
CA ALA A 146 -22.00 -13.36 -11.28
C ALA A 146 -22.21 -12.06 -12.09
N GLU A 147 -21.41 -11.02 -11.82
CA GLU A 147 -21.50 -9.73 -12.51
C GLU A 147 -20.77 -9.75 -13.87
N ILE A 148 -19.57 -10.34 -13.92
CA ILE A 148 -18.70 -10.25 -15.10
C ILE A 148 -18.71 -11.53 -15.95
N GLY A 149 -19.33 -12.61 -15.48
CA GLY A 149 -19.30 -13.94 -16.07
C GLY A 149 -19.59 -14.03 -17.57
N PRO A 150 -20.56 -13.29 -18.12
CA PRO A 150 -20.83 -13.30 -19.57
C PRO A 150 -19.63 -12.86 -20.43
N ALA A 151 -18.73 -12.06 -19.87
CA ALA A 151 -17.51 -11.60 -20.53
C ALA A 151 -16.33 -12.57 -20.34
N VAL A 152 -16.39 -13.50 -19.39
CA VAL A 152 -15.27 -14.36 -19.00
C VAL A 152 -15.24 -15.63 -19.87
N LYS A 153 -14.15 -15.80 -20.62
CA LYS A 153 -13.86 -17.05 -21.36
C LYS A 153 -13.39 -18.14 -20.42
N GLU A 154 -12.41 -17.79 -19.59
CA GLU A 154 -11.78 -18.68 -18.63
C GLU A 154 -11.15 -17.85 -17.51
N TYR A 155 -10.96 -18.49 -16.37
CA TYR A 155 -10.18 -17.91 -15.29
C TYR A 155 -9.32 -18.97 -14.63
N LYS A 156 -8.21 -18.54 -14.03
CA LYS A 156 -7.28 -19.39 -13.30
C LYS A 156 -7.02 -18.80 -11.93
N VAL A 157 -7.30 -19.59 -10.90
CA VAL A 157 -6.95 -19.25 -9.52
C VAL A 157 -5.52 -19.69 -9.25
N SER A 158 -4.72 -18.77 -8.71
CA SER A 158 -3.35 -18.98 -8.28
C SER A 158 -3.25 -18.67 -6.79
N THR A 159 -3.10 -19.72 -5.98
CA THR A 159 -2.87 -19.60 -4.54
C THR A 159 -1.38 -19.40 -4.28
N SER A 160 -1.03 -18.29 -3.61
CA SER A 160 0.36 -18.04 -3.22
C SER A 160 0.71 -18.88 -1.99
N ILE A 161 1.73 -19.73 -2.09
CA ILE A 161 2.23 -20.57 -0.98
C ILE A 161 3.24 -19.78 -0.11
N GLY A 162 3.78 -18.69 -0.66
CA GLY A 162 4.61 -17.74 0.06
C GLY A 162 5.10 -16.67 -0.91
N SER A 163 5.30 -15.46 -0.38
CA SER A 163 5.87 -14.38 -1.15
C SER A 163 7.17 -13.92 -0.50
N HIS A 164 8.22 -13.79 -1.31
CA HIS A 164 9.43 -13.11 -0.91
C HIS A 164 9.37 -11.69 -1.46
N THR A 165 9.08 -10.74 -0.59
CA THR A 165 9.16 -9.33 -0.97
C THR A 165 10.51 -8.79 -0.53
N PHE A 166 11.24 -8.24 -1.47
CA PHE A 166 12.47 -7.53 -1.18
C PHE A 166 12.07 -6.09 -0.88
N GLY A 167 12.13 -5.69 0.40
CA GLY A 167 11.74 -4.35 0.85
C GLY A 167 12.59 -3.22 0.27
N TYR A 168 13.63 -3.56 -0.48
CA TYR A 168 14.43 -2.66 -1.28
C TYR A 168 14.14 -2.93 -2.76
N THR A 169 13.15 -2.23 -3.31
CA THR A 169 13.25 -1.83 -4.70
C THR A 169 14.29 -0.72 -4.70
N PRO A 170 15.41 -0.81 -5.44
CA PRO A 170 16.26 0.35 -5.62
C PRO A 170 15.38 1.43 -6.24
N ILE A 171 14.97 2.41 -5.42
CA ILE A 171 14.04 3.48 -5.82
C ILE A 171 14.61 4.22 -7.05
N PHE A 172 15.94 4.15 -7.22
CA PHE A 172 16.67 4.75 -8.33
C PHE A 172 17.38 3.70 -9.23
N GLY A 173 17.04 2.41 -9.15
CA GLY A 173 17.64 1.37 -10.00
C GLY A 173 19.11 1.04 -9.69
N ALA A 174 19.70 0.12 -10.47
CA ALA A 174 21.07 -0.38 -10.26
C ALA A 174 22.16 0.66 -10.54
N GLN A 175 21.88 1.65 -11.40
CA GLN A 175 22.81 2.72 -11.78
C GLN A 175 23.23 3.63 -10.61
N HIS A 176 22.47 3.62 -9.51
CA HIS A 176 22.76 4.38 -8.30
C HIS A 176 23.22 3.48 -7.14
N ALA A 177 23.60 2.24 -7.45
CA ALA A 177 24.20 1.31 -6.48
C ALA A 177 25.51 1.83 -5.87
N SER A 178 26.23 2.70 -6.60
CA SER A 178 27.49 3.33 -6.18
C SER A 178 27.33 4.40 -5.10
N ASP A 179 26.12 4.85 -4.79
CA ASP A 179 25.88 5.92 -3.81
C ASP A 179 26.02 5.45 -2.35
N GLY A 180 26.55 4.23 -2.12
CA GLY A 180 26.67 3.59 -0.81
C GLY A 180 25.32 3.18 -0.21
N MET A 181 24.26 3.13 -1.04
CA MET A 181 22.88 2.84 -0.61
C MET A 181 22.49 1.37 -0.72
N THR A 182 23.42 0.52 -1.14
CA THR A 182 23.23 -0.90 -1.48
C THR A 182 23.43 -1.86 -0.32
N GLU A 183 23.99 -1.42 0.80
CA GLU A 183 24.30 -2.31 1.93
C GLU A 183 23.13 -2.51 2.92
N ALA A 184 22.01 -1.80 2.73
CA ALA A 184 20.84 -1.91 3.61
C ALA A 184 20.09 -3.22 3.36
N ARG A 185 20.55 -4.28 4.07
CA ARG A 185 19.86 -5.53 4.44
C ARG A 185 18.70 -5.92 3.52
N ARG A 186 18.91 -6.92 2.66
CA ARG A 186 17.83 -7.78 2.12
C ARG A 186 17.07 -8.41 3.29
N ARG A 187 16.20 -7.65 3.95
CA ARG A 187 15.23 -8.19 4.90
C ARG A 187 14.28 -9.01 4.03
N LYS A 188 14.46 -10.33 4.07
CA LYS A 188 13.44 -11.27 3.63
C LYS A 188 12.23 -11.02 4.52
N SER A 189 11.25 -10.25 4.07
CA SER A 189 9.91 -10.44 4.59
C SER A 189 9.34 -11.59 3.79
N THR A 190 9.39 -12.77 4.40
CA THR A 190 8.52 -13.86 3.98
C THR A 190 7.11 -13.37 4.32
N GLN A 191 6.33 -13.01 3.30
CA GLN A 191 4.88 -13.05 3.43
C GLN A 191 4.54 -14.54 3.41
N GLY A 192 4.79 -15.17 4.55
CA GLY A 192 4.43 -16.55 4.81
C GLY A 192 3.05 -16.59 5.41
N PHE A 193 2.47 -17.79 5.43
CA PHE A 193 1.18 -17.96 6.02
C PHE A 193 1.11 -17.38 7.43
N ALA A 194 0.25 -16.37 7.66
CA ALA A 194 0.01 -15.86 9.01
C ALA A 194 -0.42 -17.05 9.87
N LYS A 195 0.43 -17.44 10.83
CA LYS A 195 0.24 -18.66 11.65
C LYS A 195 -1.09 -18.63 12.42
N ARG A 196 -1.66 -17.43 12.64
CA ARG A 196 -3.01 -17.18 13.19
C ARG A 196 -3.56 -15.88 12.61
N THR A 197 -4.88 -15.82 12.38
CA THR A 197 -5.58 -14.55 12.21
C THR A 197 -5.43 -13.75 13.50
N PRO A 198 -4.82 -12.55 13.48
CA PRO A 198 -4.65 -11.76 14.68
C PRO A 198 -6.03 -11.34 15.24
N ASN A 199 -6.23 -11.44 16.55
CA ASN A 199 -7.45 -10.94 17.18
C ASN A 199 -7.42 -9.41 17.19
N ILE A 200 -8.22 -8.80 16.33
CA ILE A 200 -8.31 -7.36 16.10
C ILE A 200 -9.73 -6.94 16.42
N ASP A 201 -9.87 -5.99 17.33
CA ASP A 201 -11.17 -5.43 17.68
C ASP A 201 -11.52 -4.20 16.86
N GLU A 202 -12.67 -3.58 17.15
CA GLU A 202 -13.15 -2.41 16.43
C GLU A 202 -12.25 -1.17 16.61
N LYS A 203 -11.64 -1.01 17.80
CA LYS A 203 -10.73 0.10 18.09
C LYS A 203 -9.43 -0.04 17.29
N ASP A 204 -8.91 -1.26 17.19
CA ASP A 204 -7.75 -1.54 16.35
C ASP A 204 -8.04 -1.24 14.87
N ARG A 205 -9.22 -1.65 14.37
CA ARG A 205 -9.66 -1.33 12.99
C ARG A 205 -9.77 0.17 12.76
N ALA A 206 -10.34 0.91 13.71
CA ALA A 206 -10.46 2.37 13.62
C ALA A 206 -9.08 3.05 13.55
N ILE A 207 -8.15 2.66 14.43
CA ILE A 207 -6.77 3.18 14.42
C ILE A 207 -6.06 2.80 13.11
N ALA A 208 -6.18 1.55 12.68
CA ALA A 208 -5.56 1.06 11.46
C ALA A 208 -6.07 1.80 10.22
N LYS A 209 -7.37 2.14 10.16
CA LYS A 209 -7.95 2.92 9.06
C LYS A 209 -7.29 4.29 8.92
N ILE A 210 -7.00 4.98 10.02
CA ILE A 210 -6.30 6.27 10.00
C ILE A 210 -4.83 6.10 9.58
N LEU A 211 -4.13 5.11 10.15
CA LEU A 211 -2.73 4.84 9.85
C LEU A 211 -2.49 4.29 8.43
N HIS A 212 -3.49 3.63 7.85
CA HIS A 212 -3.47 3.17 6.46
C HIS A 212 -3.45 4.36 5.49
N VAL A 213 -4.21 5.41 5.78
CA VAL A 213 -4.26 6.63 4.98
C VAL A 213 -2.98 7.45 5.17
N ASN A 214 -2.50 7.58 6.40
CA ASN A 214 -1.27 8.29 6.70
C ASN A 214 -0.56 7.71 7.93
N ALA A 215 0.55 7.02 7.69
CA ALA A 215 1.42 6.41 8.70
C ALA A 215 2.04 7.44 9.67
N ARG A 216 2.15 8.71 9.26
CA ARG A 216 2.69 9.81 10.08
C ARG A 216 1.64 10.50 10.96
N SER A 217 0.38 10.03 10.94
CA SER A 217 -0.68 10.58 11.80
C SER A 217 -0.26 10.62 13.27
N SER A 218 -0.43 11.79 13.90
CA SER A 218 -0.11 11.95 15.33
C SER A 218 -1.13 11.24 16.20
N LEU A 219 -0.74 10.89 17.44
CA LEU A 219 -1.67 10.26 18.38
C LEU A 219 -2.88 11.17 18.66
N THR A 220 -2.66 12.48 18.73
CA THR A 220 -3.72 13.47 18.87
C THR A 220 -4.67 13.48 17.68
N ALA A 221 -4.15 13.40 16.46
CA ALA A 221 -4.99 13.34 15.25
C ALA A 221 -5.84 12.05 15.20
N ILE A 222 -5.26 10.91 15.62
CA ILE A 222 -5.99 9.64 15.71
C ILE A 222 -7.08 9.73 16.78
N TRP A 223 -6.77 10.29 17.96
CA TRP A 223 -7.77 10.54 19.01
C TRP A 223 -8.92 11.41 18.49
N GLN A 224 -8.62 12.56 17.88
CA GLN A 224 -9.65 13.45 17.32
C GLN A 224 -10.54 12.78 16.27
N ALA A 225 -10.00 11.82 15.51
CA ALA A 225 -10.74 11.12 14.46
C ALA A 225 -11.53 9.90 14.97
N THR A 226 -11.21 9.34 16.13
CA THR A 226 -11.75 8.06 16.61
C THR A 226 -12.39 8.12 17.99
N ASP A 227 -12.19 9.22 18.72
CA ASP A 227 -12.54 9.38 20.14
C ASP A 227 -11.86 8.36 21.09
N ILE A 228 -10.80 7.69 20.60
CA ILE A 228 -10.02 6.74 21.41
C ILE A 228 -8.94 7.53 22.17
N PRO A 229 -8.86 7.44 23.52
CA PRO A 229 -7.88 8.17 24.31
C PRO A 229 -6.44 7.95 23.84
N VAL A 230 -5.61 8.99 23.87
CA VAL A 230 -4.22 9.01 23.36
C VAL A 230 -3.38 7.84 23.90
N ASP A 231 -3.47 7.55 25.19
CA ASP A 231 -2.74 6.42 25.81
C ASP A 231 -3.23 5.07 25.30
N THR A 232 -4.53 4.94 25.05
CA THR A 232 -5.12 3.73 24.45
C THR A 232 -4.66 3.56 23.00
N VAL A 233 -4.60 4.64 22.23
CA VAL A 233 -4.05 4.61 20.85
C VAL A 233 -2.59 4.16 20.87
N LYS A 234 -1.76 4.77 21.73
CA LYS A 234 -0.34 4.44 21.88
C LYS A 234 -0.14 2.96 22.23
N TYR A 235 -0.88 2.48 23.23
CA TYR A 235 -0.86 1.07 23.65
C TYR A 235 -1.25 0.13 22.50
N ARG A 236 -2.34 0.42 21.79
CA ARG A 236 -2.84 -0.44 20.70
C ARG A 236 -1.92 -0.48 19.50
N ILE A 237 -1.33 0.65 19.10
CA ILE A 237 -0.31 0.68 18.05
C ILE A 237 0.86 -0.23 18.42
N LYS A 238 1.40 -0.08 19.64
CA LYS A 238 2.50 -0.92 20.13
C LYS A 238 2.11 -2.40 20.11
N ARG A 239 0.94 -2.74 20.65
CA ARG A 239 0.42 -4.11 20.65
C ARG A 239 0.29 -4.70 19.24
N MET A 240 -0.20 -3.91 18.27
CA MET A 240 -0.30 -4.35 16.87
C MET A 240 1.06 -4.55 16.22
N MET A 241 2.08 -3.75 16.57
CA MET A 241 3.46 -3.97 16.12
C MET A 241 4.04 -5.25 16.74
N ASP A 242 3.90 -5.44 18.05
CA ASP A 242 4.40 -6.61 18.78
C ASP A 242 3.75 -7.91 18.29
N ALA A 243 2.46 -7.86 17.95
CA ALA A 243 1.72 -8.97 17.34
C ALA A 243 2.06 -9.19 15.86
N GLY A 244 2.88 -8.33 15.24
CA GLY A 244 3.25 -8.40 13.83
C GLY A 244 2.12 -8.08 12.86
N ILE A 245 1.05 -7.44 13.32
CA ILE A 245 -0.05 -6.89 12.53
C ILE A 245 0.42 -5.66 11.76
N ILE A 246 1.10 -4.72 12.45
CA ILE A 246 1.82 -3.63 11.78
C ILE A 246 3.22 -4.16 11.48
N LYS A 247 3.50 -4.45 10.21
CA LYS A 247 4.83 -4.93 9.77
C LYS A 247 5.84 -3.80 9.69
N ARG A 248 5.40 -2.65 9.18
CA ARG A 248 6.16 -1.41 9.09
C ARG A 248 5.20 -0.24 8.90
N PHE A 249 5.66 0.94 9.26
CA PHE A 249 5.00 2.18 8.89
C PHE A 249 5.38 2.59 7.49
#